data_AF-A0A6H0ZYV2-F1
#
_entry.id   AF-A0A6H0ZYV2-F1
#
_cell.length_a   1.000
_cell.length_b   1.000
_cell.length_c   1.000
_cell.angle_alpha   90.00
_cell.angle_beta   90.00
_cell.angle_gamma   90.00
#
_symmetry.space_group_name_H-M   'P 1'
#
loop_
_entity.id
_entity.type
_entity.pdbx_description
1 polymer ?
#
loop_
_entity_poly.entity_id
_entity_poly.type
_entity_poly.pdbx_seq_one_letter_code
_entity_poly.pdbx_strand_id
1 'polypeptide(L)'
;MSVVLLLIGSSTAACSQGDDPGAAPEAKPTPITAFDADGMTIARTDFCDRIPEIAVERAVGEVEETDHYGNGESAAVTGSVKDVSHEFNCTFTGTSGAVARVWVFVPQVTRAQAGELVKEAGRREECRRVPGEGFGKPSTGLSCRTKDGAEASYRGLFVDSWLACSVSSPDRSAAGKELLELAGSWCVQAVSAAATE
;
A
#
# COMPACT_ATOMS: atom_id res chain seq x y z
N MET A 1 21.73 -16.90 79.48
CA MET A 1 20.38 -17.21 79.99
C MET A 1 19.46 -17.28 78.79
N SER A 2 18.86 -18.45 78.58
CA SER A 2 17.86 -18.70 77.52
C SER A 2 16.60 -17.86 77.72
N VAL A 3 16.04 -17.32 76.64
CA VAL A 3 14.59 -17.08 76.52
C VAL A 3 14.16 -17.47 75.11
N VAL A 4 13.07 -18.23 75.07
CA VAL A 4 12.45 -18.93 73.95
C VAL A 4 11.24 -18.12 73.44
N LEU A 5 11.08 -18.12 72.11
CA LEU A 5 9.92 -17.89 71.23
C LEU A 5 8.73 -17.02 71.69
N LEU A 6 8.28 -16.15 70.77
CA LEU A 6 6.87 -16.15 70.34
C LEU A 6 6.72 -15.75 68.86
N LEU A 7 6.03 -16.61 68.11
CA LEU A 7 5.63 -16.48 66.71
C LEU A 7 4.44 -15.53 66.58
N ILE A 8 4.47 -14.60 65.62
CA ILE A 8 3.26 -14.02 65.02
C ILE A 8 3.46 -13.97 63.51
N GLY A 9 2.63 -14.73 62.81
CA GLY A 9 2.60 -14.80 61.36
C GLY A 9 2.04 -13.52 60.73
N SER A 10 2.53 -13.21 59.53
CA SER A 10 1.88 -12.30 58.60
C SER A 10 1.99 -12.93 57.22
N SER A 11 0.92 -13.59 56.82
CA SER A 11 0.74 -14.13 55.48
C SER A 11 0.63 -12.94 54.51
N THR A 12 1.71 -12.57 53.85
CA THR A 12 1.63 -11.63 52.72
C THR A 12 0.95 -12.37 51.58
N ALA A 13 -0.32 -12.04 51.35
CA ALA A 13 -1.03 -12.37 50.14
C ALA A 13 -0.23 -11.84 48.95
N ALA A 14 0.46 -12.74 48.26
CA ALA A 14 1.07 -12.47 46.97
C ALA A 14 -0.06 -12.30 45.95
N CYS A 15 -0.48 -11.06 45.72
CA CYS A 15 -1.23 -10.72 44.54
C CYS A 15 -0.30 -10.89 43.33
N SER A 16 -0.31 -12.08 42.72
CA SER A 16 0.10 -12.23 41.32
C SER A 16 -0.87 -11.43 40.48
N GLN A 17 -0.57 -10.13 40.32
CA GLN A 17 -1.13 -9.31 39.28
C GLN A 17 -0.43 -9.78 38.00
N GLY A 18 -1.06 -10.73 37.31
CA GLY A 18 -0.71 -11.07 35.94
C GLY A 18 -1.01 -9.85 35.09
N ASP A 19 0.02 -9.03 34.84
CA ASP A 19 0.03 -8.12 33.72
C ASP A 19 0.09 -8.98 32.46
N ASP A 20 -1.08 -9.42 32.00
CA ASP A 20 -1.27 -9.84 30.63
C ASP A 20 -1.03 -8.59 29.78
N PRO A 21 0.03 -8.51 28.94
CA PRO A 21 0.25 -7.36 28.09
C PRO A 21 -0.91 -7.32 27.10
N GLY A 22 -1.96 -6.56 27.45
CA GLY A 22 -3.13 -6.36 26.62
C GLY A 22 -2.66 -5.98 25.23
N ALA A 23 -3.05 -6.79 24.24
CA ALA A 23 -2.66 -6.61 22.85
C ALA A 23 -2.78 -5.12 22.48
N ALA A 24 -1.67 -4.54 22.01
CA ALA A 24 -1.67 -3.15 21.58
C ALA A 24 -2.78 -2.97 20.54
N PRO A 25 -3.58 -1.89 20.62
CA PRO A 25 -4.67 -1.70 19.66
C PRO A 25 -4.08 -1.68 18.25
N GLU A 26 -4.55 -2.60 17.41
CA GLU A 26 -4.16 -2.64 16.00
C GLU A 26 -4.64 -1.35 15.31
N ALA A 27 -3.69 -0.56 14.83
CA ALA A 27 -4.01 0.63 14.05
C ALA A 27 -4.74 0.18 12.77
N LYS A 28 -5.98 0.67 12.60
CA LYS A 28 -6.74 0.42 11.38
C LYS A 28 -6.11 1.20 10.22
N PRO A 29 -6.06 0.62 9.01
CA PRO A 29 -5.57 1.34 7.84
C PRO A 29 -6.36 2.62 7.57
N THR A 30 -5.66 3.70 7.23
CA THR A 30 -6.27 4.96 6.81
C THR A 30 -6.98 4.76 5.47
N PRO A 31 -8.30 5.01 5.36
CA PRO A 31 -8.99 4.99 4.08
C PRO A 31 -8.42 6.05 3.14
N ILE A 32 -8.39 5.76 1.83
CA ILE A 32 -7.84 6.71 0.86
C ILE A 32 -8.56 8.07 0.87
N THR A 33 -9.86 8.09 1.17
CA THR A 33 -10.67 9.31 1.28
C THR A 33 -10.31 10.18 2.49
N ALA A 34 -9.59 9.64 3.47
CA ALA A 34 -9.09 10.34 4.65
C ALA A 34 -7.61 10.75 4.51
N PHE A 35 -6.95 10.36 3.42
CA PHE A 35 -5.54 10.68 3.18
C PHE A 35 -5.40 12.07 2.56
N ASP A 36 -4.73 12.98 3.25
CA ASP A 36 -4.42 14.30 2.73
C ASP A 36 -3.14 14.27 1.89
N ALA A 37 -3.34 14.34 0.58
CA ALA A 37 -2.26 14.39 -0.40
C ALA A 37 -1.92 15.82 -0.85
N ASP A 38 -2.57 16.86 -0.28
CA ASP A 38 -2.34 18.23 -0.70
C ASP A 38 -0.94 18.73 -0.30
N GLY A 39 -0.25 19.37 -1.24
CA GLY A 39 1.13 19.84 -1.05
C GLY A 39 2.20 18.76 -0.89
N MET A 40 1.84 17.47 -0.81
CA MET A 40 2.80 16.38 -0.64
C MET A 40 3.65 16.19 -1.90
N THR A 41 4.95 16.03 -1.70
CA THR A 41 5.93 15.71 -2.74
C THR A 41 6.33 14.24 -2.70
N ILE A 42 6.43 13.63 -3.88
CA ILE A 42 6.89 12.25 -4.03
C ILE A 42 8.33 12.24 -4.52
N ALA A 43 9.18 11.48 -3.83
CA ALA A 43 10.56 11.26 -4.19
C ALA A 43 10.65 10.57 -5.55
N ARG A 44 11.51 11.07 -6.44
CA ARG A 44 11.89 10.38 -7.67
C ARG A 44 13.16 9.56 -7.44
N THR A 45 13.09 8.63 -6.48
CA THR A 45 14.19 7.76 -6.05
C THR A 45 13.64 6.44 -5.55
N ASP A 46 14.51 5.49 -5.27
CA ASP A 46 14.13 4.19 -4.72
C ASP A 46 13.40 4.35 -3.38
N PHE A 47 12.33 3.56 -3.20
CA PHE A 47 11.49 3.64 -2.02
C PHE A 47 10.92 2.30 -1.56
N CYS A 48 11.17 1.20 -2.29
CA CYS A 48 10.60 -0.10 -1.96
C CYS A 48 10.95 -0.56 -0.54
N ASP A 49 12.20 -0.34 -0.11
CA ASP A 49 12.67 -0.68 1.24
C ASP A 49 12.03 0.16 2.36
N ARG A 50 11.34 1.25 2.01
CA ARG A 50 10.60 2.09 2.96
C ARG A 50 9.15 1.64 3.15
N ILE A 51 8.66 0.69 2.35
CA ILE A 51 7.30 0.17 2.48
C ILE A 51 7.28 -0.81 3.67
N PRO A 52 6.43 -0.58 4.69
CA PRO A 52 6.37 -1.49 5.84
C PRO A 52 5.98 -2.91 5.43
N GLU A 53 6.71 -3.92 5.92
CA GLU A 53 6.44 -5.34 5.65
C GLU A 53 4.98 -5.72 5.97
N ILE A 54 4.47 -5.26 7.11
CA ILE A 54 3.06 -5.48 7.52
C ILE A 54 2.04 -4.89 6.53
N ALA A 55 2.41 -3.85 5.78
CA ALA A 55 1.54 -3.30 4.73
C ALA A 55 1.53 -4.19 3.49
N VAL A 56 2.68 -4.77 3.14
CA VAL A 56 2.81 -5.75 2.06
C VAL A 56 2.02 -7.00 2.40
N GLU A 57 2.25 -7.59 3.59
CA GLU A 57 1.55 -8.79 4.04
C GLU A 57 0.03 -8.60 4.09
N ARG A 58 -0.43 -7.43 4.55
CA ARG A 58 -1.87 -7.11 4.51
C ARG A 58 -2.41 -7.08 3.09
N ALA A 59 -1.61 -6.63 2.11
CA ALA A 59 -2.04 -6.46 0.73
C ALA A 59 -2.06 -7.79 -0.06
N VAL A 60 -1.11 -8.70 0.17
CA VAL A 60 -0.95 -9.93 -0.63
C VAL A 60 -0.99 -11.24 0.16
N GLY A 61 -1.02 -11.17 1.50
CA GLY A 61 -0.82 -12.33 2.36
C GLY A 61 0.66 -12.66 2.54
N GLU A 62 0.97 -13.95 2.73
CA GLU A 62 2.36 -14.43 2.77
C GLU A 62 3.07 -14.11 1.45
N VAL A 63 4.20 -13.41 1.52
CA VAL A 63 4.96 -12.96 0.35
C VAL A 63 5.77 -14.13 -0.21
N GLU A 64 5.61 -14.41 -1.50
CA GLU A 64 6.37 -15.41 -2.25
C GLU A 64 7.54 -14.76 -3.01
N GLU A 65 7.27 -13.62 -3.65
CA GLU A 65 8.23 -12.94 -4.52
C GLU A 65 8.14 -11.43 -4.33
N THR A 66 9.29 -10.77 -4.44
CA THR A 66 9.41 -9.31 -4.49
C THR A 66 10.30 -8.95 -5.67
N ASP A 67 9.83 -7.99 -6.46
CA ASP A 67 10.54 -7.47 -7.63
C ASP A 67 10.51 -5.94 -7.64
N HIS A 68 11.50 -5.32 -8.25
CA HIS A 68 11.60 -3.88 -8.39
C HIS A 68 12.43 -3.52 -9.61
N TYR A 69 12.18 -2.31 -10.12
CA TYR A 69 13.10 -1.69 -11.07
C TYR A 69 13.11 -0.18 -10.87
N GLY A 70 14.27 0.41 -11.14
CA GLY A 70 14.53 1.83 -11.03
C GLY A 70 14.52 2.57 -12.37
N ASN A 71 14.69 3.88 -12.30
CA ASN A 71 14.88 4.72 -13.47
C ASN A 71 16.16 4.33 -14.23
N GLY A 72 16.06 4.14 -15.54
CA GLY A 72 17.17 3.74 -16.39
C GLY A 72 17.39 2.24 -16.48
N GLU A 73 16.68 1.43 -15.69
CA GLU A 73 16.77 -0.02 -15.72
C GLU A 73 15.88 -0.64 -16.79
N SER A 74 16.19 -1.86 -17.22
CA SER A 74 15.42 -2.56 -18.24
C SER A 74 14.19 -3.23 -17.62
N ALA A 75 13.00 -2.77 -17.98
CA ALA A 75 11.72 -3.29 -17.48
C ALA A 75 10.90 -3.93 -18.61
N ALA A 76 10.09 -4.94 -18.28
CA ALA A 76 9.17 -5.55 -19.24
C ALA A 76 7.99 -4.61 -19.52
N VAL A 77 7.79 -4.23 -20.79
CA VAL A 77 6.67 -3.37 -21.21
C VAL A 77 5.47 -4.21 -21.60
N THR A 78 5.67 -5.21 -22.47
CA THR A 78 4.66 -6.22 -22.82
C THR A 78 5.35 -7.52 -23.26
N GLY A 79 4.91 -8.67 -22.74
CA GLY A 79 5.45 -9.97 -23.14
C GLY A 79 6.99 -10.03 -23.06
N SER A 80 7.64 -10.28 -24.18
CA SER A 80 9.11 -10.34 -24.29
C SER A 80 9.78 -8.98 -24.57
N VAL A 81 9.02 -7.90 -24.73
CA VAL A 81 9.56 -6.57 -25.01
C VAL A 81 10.02 -5.93 -23.71
N LYS A 82 11.31 -5.62 -23.65
CA LYS A 82 11.92 -4.81 -22.60
C LYS A 82 12.26 -3.42 -23.14
N ASP A 83 12.10 -2.41 -22.29
CA ASP A 83 12.52 -1.03 -22.57
C ASP A 83 13.20 -0.44 -21.33
N VAL A 84 13.80 0.73 -21.48
CA VAL A 84 14.38 1.50 -20.38
C VAL A 84 13.25 2.17 -19.61
N SER A 85 13.17 1.87 -18.31
CA SER A 85 12.20 2.46 -17.41
C SER A 85 12.47 3.95 -17.20
N HIS A 86 11.40 4.73 -17.18
CA HIS A 86 11.38 6.12 -16.72
C HIS A 86 10.52 6.27 -15.46
N GLU A 87 10.55 5.25 -14.60
CA GLU A 87 9.80 5.16 -13.36
C GLU A 87 10.54 4.28 -12.33
N PHE A 88 10.13 4.40 -11.07
CA PHE A 88 10.49 3.47 -10.00
C PHE A 88 9.31 2.56 -9.72
N ASN A 89 9.53 1.25 -9.57
CA ASN A 89 8.50 0.24 -9.41
C ASN A 89 8.81 -0.66 -8.21
N CYS A 90 7.80 -0.96 -7.41
CA CYS A 90 7.83 -2.07 -6.45
C CYS A 90 6.66 -3.02 -6.75
N THR A 91 6.97 -4.31 -6.83
CA THR A 91 6.01 -5.40 -7.05
C THR A 91 6.17 -6.45 -5.97
N PHE A 92 5.08 -6.82 -5.32
CA PHE A 92 5.03 -7.86 -4.30
C PHE A 92 3.98 -8.89 -4.70
N THR A 93 4.36 -10.16 -4.70
CA THR A 93 3.48 -11.27 -5.06
C THR A 93 3.32 -12.17 -3.84
N GLY A 94 2.08 -12.43 -3.45
CA GLY A 94 1.76 -13.37 -2.37
C GLY A 94 1.57 -14.79 -2.89
N THR A 95 1.71 -15.79 -2.00
CA THR A 95 1.54 -17.22 -2.32
C THR A 95 0.16 -17.58 -2.86
N SER A 96 -0.84 -16.71 -2.62
CA SER A 96 -2.19 -16.83 -3.18
C SER A 96 -2.28 -16.42 -4.65
N GLY A 97 -1.25 -15.80 -5.21
CA GLY A 97 -1.26 -15.13 -6.52
C GLY A 97 -1.76 -13.68 -6.48
N ALA A 98 -2.07 -13.13 -5.30
CA ALA A 98 -2.36 -11.72 -5.14
C ALA A 98 -1.10 -10.87 -5.40
N VAL A 99 -1.26 -9.70 -6.02
CA VAL A 99 -0.12 -8.84 -6.38
C VAL A 99 -0.40 -7.41 -5.93
N ALA A 100 0.53 -6.82 -5.20
CA ALA A 100 0.51 -5.41 -4.80
C ALA A 100 1.65 -4.66 -5.49
N ARG A 101 1.30 -3.51 -6.07
CA ARG A 101 2.18 -2.79 -6.99
C ARG A 101 2.12 -1.28 -6.77
N VAL A 102 3.23 -0.60 -6.99
CA VAL A 102 3.33 0.87 -6.94
C VAL A 102 4.42 1.36 -7.88
N TRP A 103 4.13 2.46 -8.58
CA TRP A 103 5.08 3.11 -9.49
C TRP A 103 5.03 4.63 -9.42
N VAL A 104 6.22 5.22 -9.50
CA VAL A 104 6.45 6.67 -9.50
C VAL A 104 7.09 7.07 -10.81
N PHE A 105 6.43 7.95 -11.56
CA PHE A 105 6.96 8.49 -12.81
C PHE A 105 8.13 9.43 -12.51
N VAL A 106 9.24 9.23 -13.22
CA VAL A 106 10.41 10.11 -13.14
C VAL A 106 10.17 11.43 -13.87
N PRO A 107 9.62 11.46 -15.11
CA PRO A 107 9.31 12.72 -15.76
C PRO A 107 8.33 13.55 -14.93
N GLN A 108 8.53 14.86 -14.92
CA GLN A 108 7.54 15.78 -14.36
C GLN A 108 6.24 15.69 -15.14
N VAL A 109 5.13 15.63 -14.42
CA VAL A 109 3.79 15.56 -14.98
C VAL A 109 3.06 16.85 -14.65
N THR A 110 2.72 17.62 -15.67
CA THR A 110 1.87 18.80 -15.52
C THR A 110 0.44 18.40 -15.20
N ARG A 111 -0.32 19.33 -14.61
CA ARG A 111 -1.76 19.15 -14.36
C ARG A 111 -2.55 18.77 -15.63
N ALA A 112 -2.17 19.32 -16.78
CA ALA A 112 -2.80 19.01 -18.06
C ALA A 112 -2.52 17.56 -18.49
N GLN A 113 -1.25 17.12 -18.44
CA GLN A 113 -0.86 15.74 -18.73
C GLN A 113 -1.55 14.75 -17.78
N ALA A 114 -1.55 15.05 -16.47
CA ALA A 114 -2.24 14.24 -15.48
C ALA A 114 -3.75 14.13 -15.77
N GLY A 115 -4.38 15.19 -16.30
CA GLY A 115 -5.76 15.17 -16.74
C GLY A 115 -6.01 14.20 -17.89
N GLU A 116 -5.08 14.12 -18.85
CA GLU A 116 -5.15 13.14 -19.94
C GLU A 116 -4.92 11.70 -19.43
N LEU A 117 -3.99 11.49 -18.50
CA LEU A 117 -3.78 10.18 -17.86
C LEU A 117 -5.05 9.68 -17.16
N VAL A 118 -5.76 10.55 -16.42
CA VAL A 118 -7.06 10.21 -15.80
C VAL A 118 -8.13 9.86 -16.85
N LYS A 119 -8.18 10.62 -17.96
CA LYS A 119 -9.13 10.37 -19.05
C LYS A 119 -8.86 9.03 -19.72
N GLU A 120 -7.60 8.73 -20.02
CA GLU A 120 -7.17 7.48 -20.64
C GLU A 120 -7.43 6.28 -19.73
N ALA A 121 -7.06 6.38 -18.45
CA ALA A 121 -7.26 5.34 -17.46
C ALA A 121 -8.70 4.80 -17.42
N GLY A 122 -9.69 5.68 -17.47
CA GLY A 122 -11.10 5.25 -17.44
C GLY A 122 -11.74 4.99 -18.81
N ARG A 123 -10.95 4.91 -19.88
CA ARG A 123 -11.39 4.32 -21.16
C ARG A 123 -11.06 2.84 -21.27
N ARG A 124 -10.32 2.27 -20.31
CA ARG A 124 -9.98 0.85 -20.29
C ARG A 124 -11.24 0.00 -20.19
N GLU A 125 -11.35 -0.98 -21.08
CA GLU A 125 -12.45 -1.95 -21.07
C GLU A 125 -12.46 -2.74 -19.75
N GLU A 126 -13.65 -3.18 -19.33
CA GLU A 126 -13.87 -3.91 -18.07
C GLU A 126 -13.45 -3.17 -16.78
N CYS A 127 -13.10 -1.88 -16.88
CA CYS A 127 -12.81 -1.02 -15.73
C CYS A 127 -13.95 -0.04 -15.45
N ARG A 128 -14.31 0.06 -14.18
CA ARG A 128 -15.19 1.10 -13.66
C ARG A 128 -14.36 2.14 -12.91
N ARG A 129 -14.56 3.43 -13.24
CA ARG A 129 -14.03 4.54 -12.42
C ARG A 129 -14.71 4.58 -11.06
N VAL A 130 -13.94 4.91 -10.04
CA VAL A 130 -14.41 5.27 -8.70
C VAL A 130 -14.30 6.78 -8.57
N PRO A 131 -15.40 7.54 -8.73
CA PRO A 131 -15.36 9.00 -8.74
C PRO A 131 -14.97 9.56 -7.37
N GLY A 132 -14.15 10.61 -7.36
CA GLY A 132 -13.79 11.32 -6.13
C GLY A 132 -12.74 10.62 -5.28
N GLU A 133 -12.19 9.49 -5.73
CA GLU A 133 -11.14 8.76 -5.02
C GLU A 133 -9.81 8.78 -5.81
N GLY A 134 -8.70 8.92 -5.09
CA GLY A 134 -7.35 9.02 -5.65
C GLY A 134 -6.50 10.07 -4.92
N PHE A 135 -5.27 10.28 -5.38
CA PHE A 135 -4.31 11.16 -4.71
C PHE A 135 -4.19 12.54 -5.37
N GLY A 136 -4.28 13.62 -4.59
CA GLY A 136 -4.13 14.97 -5.12
C GLY A 136 -5.11 15.27 -6.26
N LYS A 137 -4.73 16.21 -7.13
CA LYS A 137 -5.58 16.66 -8.25
C LYS A 137 -4.77 16.98 -9.52
N PRO A 138 -5.06 16.31 -10.65
CA PRO A 138 -6.15 15.36 -10.90
C PRO A 138 -5.81 13.92 -10.46
N SER A 139 -6.84 13.10 -10.28
CA SER A 139 -6.72 11.73 -9.78
C SER A 139 -7.91 10.84 -10.19
N THR A 140 -7.75 9.52 -10.04
CA THR A 140 -8.85 8.56 -10.20
C THR A 140 -8.56 7.24 -9.48
N GLY A 141 -9.62 6.58 -9.00
CA GLY A 141 -9.64 5.16 -8.66
C GLY A 141 -10.23 4.35 -9.80
N LEU A 142 -9.78 3.11 -9.98
CA LEU A 142 -10.38 2.14 -10.90
C LEU A 142 -10.62 0.81 -10.18
N SER A 143 -11.71 0.15 -10.52
CA SER A 143 -11.96 -1.27 -10.25
C SER A 143 -12.16 -1.98 -11.58
N CYS A 144 -11.29 -2.93 -11.88
CA CYS A 144 -11.21 -3.63 -13.16
C CYS A 144 -11.43 -5.12 -12.97
N ARG A 145 -12.12 -5.74 -13.92
CA ARG A 145 -11.99 -7.18 -14.17
C ARG A 145 -10.93 -7.35 -15.25
N THR A 146 -10.07 -8.34 -15.06
CA THR A 146 -9.02 -8.69 -16.02
C THR A 146 -9.22 -10.15 -16.45
N LYS A 147 -8.39 -10.61 -17.39
CA LYS A 147 -8.37 -12.02 -17.79
C LYS A 147 -7.81 -12.91 -16.67
N ASP A 148 -6.90 -12.35 -15.88
CA ASP A 148 -6.15 -13.04 -14.83
C ASP A 148 -6.77 -12.85 -13.44
N GLY A 149 -7.88 -12.11 -13.33
CA GLY A 149 -8.58 -11.90 -12.06
C GLY A 149 -9.26 -10.54 -11.95
N ALA A 150 -9.07 -9.86 -10.82
CA ALA A 150 -9.60 -8.54 -10.52
C ALA A 150 -8.47 -7.60 -10.07
N GLU A 151 -8.59 -6.31 -10.38
CA GLU A 151 -7.62 -5.28 -10.00
C GLU A 151 -8.34 -4.05 -9.46
N ALA A 152 -7.89 -3.53 -8.32
CA ALA A 152 -8.24 -2.20 -7.86
C ALA A 152 -6.98 -1.33 -7.84
N SER A 153 -7.11 -0.06 -8.22
CA SER A 153 -5.97 0.83 -8.33
C SER A 153 -6.34 2.29 -8.10
N TYR A 154 -5.38 3.05 -7.59
CA TYR A 154 -5.48 4.49 -7.42
C TYR A 154 -4.29 5.17 -8.05
N ARG A 155 -4.50 6.36 -8.57
CA ARG A 155 -3.47 7.15 -9.22
C ARG A 155 -3.75 8.64 -9.11
N GLY A 156 -2.71 9.44 -9.13
CA GLY A 156 -2.88 10.87 -8.94
C GLY A 156 -1.60 11.68 -9.02
N LEU A 157 -1.81 13.00 -9.11
CA LEU A 157 -0.76 14.01 -9.21
C LEU A 157 -0.44 14.58 -7.82
N PHE A 158 0.86 14.55 -7.48
CA PHE A 158 1.48 15.12 -6.30
C PHE A 158 2.43 16.24 -6.70
N VAL A 159 1.98 17.50 -6.64
CA VAL A 159 2.70 18.68 -7.15
C VAL A 159 3.03 18.55 -8.65
N ASP A 160 4.12 17.85 -8.99
CA ASP A 160 4.59 17.55 -10.35
C ASP A 160 4.96 16.06 -10.56
N SER A 161 4.72 15.19 -9.57
CA SER A 161 4.98 13.74 -9.63
C SER A 161 3.68 12.97 -9.82
N TRP A 162 3.69 12.00 -10.74
CA TRP A 162 2.56 11.08 -10.93
C TRP A 162 2.88 9.72 -10.29
N LEU A 163 1.99 9.25 -9.44
CA LEU A 163 2.09 7.95 -8.78
C LEU A 163 0.83 7.15 -9.07
N ALA A 164 1.01 5.85 -9.32
CA ALA A 164 -0.08 4.88 -9.34
C ALA A 164 0.28 3.65 -8.51
N CYS A 165 -0.74 3.00 -7.97
CA CYS A 165 -0.61 1.80 -7.17
C CYS A 165 -1.84 0.92 -7.38
N SER A 166 -1.67 -0.38 -7.20
CA SER A 166 -2.73 -1.36 -7.39
C SER A 166 -2.59 -2.56 -6.46
N VAL A 167 -3.71 -3.23 -6.25
CA VAL A 167 -3.77 -4.59 -5.73
C VAL A 167 -4.61 -5.41 -6.70
N SER A 168 -4.11 -6.57 -7.10
CA SER A 168 -4.83 -7.55 -7.90
C SER A 168 -5.04 -8.85 -7.14
N SER A 169 -6.18 -9.48 -7.38
CA SER A 169 -6.53 -10.82 -6.89
C SER A 169 -6.73 -11.74 -8.09
N PRO A 170 -6.28 -13.02 -8.04
CA PRO A 170 -6.58 -13.99 -9.09
C PRO A 170 -8.06 -14.36 -9.16
N ASP A 171 -8.83 -14.09 -8.09
CA ASP A 171 -10.28 -14.25 -8.10
C ASP A 171 -10.95 -13.07 -8.82
N ARG A 172 -11.44 -13.32 -10.04
CA ARG A 172 -12.18 -12.33 -10.84
C ARG A 172 -13.47 -11.84 -10.16
N SER A 173 -14.04 -12.62 -9.25
CA SER A 173 -15.22 -12.24 -8.48
C SER A 173 -14.93 -11.27 -7.34
N ALA A 174 -13.65 -11.14 -6.94
CA ALA A 174 -13.20 -10.18 -5.93
C ALA A 174 -13.26 -8.71 -6.39
N ALA A 175 -13.57 -8.46 -7.67
CA ALA A 175 -13.79 -7.11 -8.17
C ALA A 175 -14.95 -6.43 -7.43
N GLY A 176 -14.64 -5.45 -6.58
CA GLY A 176 -15.65 -4.79 -5.78
C GLY A 176 -15.09 -3.87 -4.71
N LYS A 177 -15.93 -3.55 -3.72
CA LYS A 177 -15.65 -2.61 -2.65
C LYS A 177 -14.49 -3.08 -1.75
N GLU A 178 -14.44 -4.36 -1.41
CA GLU A 178 -13.40 -4.91 -0.52
C GLU A 178 -12.01 -4.80 -1.16
N LEU A 179 -11.87 -5.15 -2.45
CA LEU A 179 -10.61 -4.98 -3.17
C LEU A 179 -10.22 -3.51 -3.31
N LEU A 180 -11.19 -2.59 -3.45
CA LEU A 180 -10.94 -1.15 -3.45
C LEU A 180 -10.45 -0.62 -2.09
N GLU A 181 -11.00 -1.11 -0.98
CA GLU A 181 -10.57 -0.75 0.38
C GLU A 181 -9.17 -1.30 0.68
N LEU A 182 -8.90 -2.53 0.25
CA LEU A 182 -7.58 -3.16 0.34
C LEU A 182 -6.54 -2.38 -0.47
N ALA A 183 -6.84 -2.07 -1.74
CA ALA A 183 -5.97 -1.27 -2.59
C ALA A 183 -5.77 0.14 -2.03
N GLY A 184 -6.80 0.76 -1.45
CA GLY A 184 -6.69 2.09 -0.85
C GLY A 184 -5.71 2.09 0.33
N SER A 185 -5.83 1.08 1.19
CA SER A 185 -4.94 0.87 2.33
C SER A 185 -3.49 0.65 1.91
N TRP A 186 -3.27 -0.22 0.91
CA TRP A 186 -1.96 -0.44 0.29
C TRP A 186 -1.36 0.86 -0.26
N CYS A 187 -2.15 1.56 -1.07
CA CYS A 187 -1.75 2.76 -1.77
C CYS A 187 -1.33 3.88 -0.81
N VAL A 188 -2.02 4.06 0.32
CA VAL A 188 -1.64 5.05 1.34
C VAL A 188 -0.25 4.73 1.94
N GLN A 189 0.04 3.46 2.22
CA GLN A 189 1.33 3.05 2.75
C GLN A 189 2.45 3.26 1.71
N ALA A 190 2.19 2.87 0.46
CA ALA A 190 3.15 3.04 -0.62
C ALA A 190 3.44 4.52 -0.93
N VAL A 191 2.42 5.38 -0.93
CA VAL A 191 2.60 6.84 -1.05
C VAL A 191 3.41 7.39 0.11
N SER A 192 3.10 6.98 1.34
CA SER A 192 3.83 7.44 2.54
C SER A 192 5.31 7.05 2.49
N ALA A 193 5.61 5.84 2.00
CA ALA A 193 6.98 5.38 1.79
C ALA A 193 7.71 6.17 0.70
N ALA A 194 7.00 6.58 -0.36
CA ALA A 194 7.55 7.33 -1.47
C ALA A 194 7.65 8.85 -1.22
N ALA A 195 6.94 9.38 -0.22
CA ALA A 195 6.92 10.81 0.08
C ALA A 195 8.31 11.33 0.53
N THR A 196 8.53 12.63 0.32
CA THR A 196 9.63 13.40 0.93
C THR A 196 9.06 14.53 1.77
N GLU A 197 9.75 14.87 2.85
CA GLU A 197 9.49 16.09 3.63
C GLU A 197 9.80 17.37 2.83
#